data_AF-A0A7L2R494-F1
#
_entry.id   AF-A0A7L2R494-F1
#
_cell.length_a   1.000
_cell.length_b   1.000
_cell.length_c   1.000
_cell.angle_alpha   90.00
_cell.angle_beta   90.00
_cell.angle_gamma   90.00
#
_symmetry.space_group_name_H-M   'P 1'
#
loop_
_entity.id
_entity.type
_entity.pdbx_description
1 polymer ?
#
loop_
_entity_poly.entity_id
_entity_poly.type
_entity_poly.pdbx_seq_one_letter_code
_entity_poly.pdbx_strand_id
1 'polypeptide(L)'
;FLVEDTRCIIREAAKKSCFICSKMGASITCCRTGCDRTFHLPCAPDGQCVTQYFGVYRSFCWEHSPQQALQPRPSQDNTCPVCLDTVEDKISFRTMGCPACQDARFHRQCIQALALHAGIGFRCPCCLNQEPFVMEMLTMGIRLSKR
;
A
#
# COMPACT_ATOMS: atom_id res chain seq x y z
N PHE A 1 2.84 -21.12 -16.11
CA PHE A 1 2.92 -19.87 -16.89
C PHE A 1 3.55 -20.19 -18.24
N LEU A 2 2.89 -19.83 -19.35
CA LEU A 2 3.44 -20.06 -20.67
C LEU A 2 4.50 -18.98 -20.96
N VAL A 3 5.63 -19.39 -21.54
CA VAL A 3 6.75 -18.49 -21.85
C VAL A 3 6.31 -17.38 -22.83
N GLU A 4 5.38 -17.69 -23.72
CA GLU A 4 4.84 -16.77 -24.71
C GLU A 4 4.04 -15.63 -24.08
N ASP A 5 3.18 -15.93 -23.09
CA ASP A 5 2.43 -14.93 -22.33
C ASP A 5 3.38 -13.95 -21.62
N THR A 6 4.46 -14.48 -21.05
CA THR A 6 5.48 -13.67 -20.37
C THR A 6 6.18 -12.72 -21.35
N ARG A 7 6.54 -13.21 -22.54
CA ARG A 7 7.14 -12.39 -23.61
C ARG A 7 6.18 -11.30 -24.10
N CYS A 8 4.89 -11.60 -24.22
CA CYS A 8 3.88 -10.63 -24.61
C CYS A 8 3.78 -9.49 -23.59
N ILE A 9 3.67 -9.82 -22.30
CA ILE A 9 3.61 -8.84 -21.20
C ILE A 9 4.86 -7.94 -21.20
N ILE A 10 6.05 -8.50 -21.39
CA ILE A 10 7.30 -7.73 -21.45
C ILE A 10 7.29 -6.74 -22.63
N ARG A 11 6.89 -7.19 -23.83
CA ARG A 11 6.81 -6.32 -25.01
C ARG A 11 5.79 -5.20 -24.85
N GLU A 12 4.65 -5.48 -24.22
CA GLU A 12 3.63 -4.48 -23.94
C GLU A 12 4.09 -3.47 -22.87
N ALA A 13 4.73 -3.93 -21.80
CA ALA A 13 5.31 -3.05 -20.79
C ALA A 13 6.39 -2.12 -21.39
N ALA A 14 7.21 -2.62 -22.31
CA ALA A 14 8.26 -1.82 -22.97
C ALA A 14 7.70 -0.60 -23.74
N LYS A 15 6.43 -0.65 -24.16
CA LYS A 15 5.75 0.44 -24.88
C LYS A 15 5.05 1.45 -23.96
N LYS A 16 4.99 1.19 -22.65
CA LYS A 16 4.26 2.00 -21.69
C LYS A 16 5.22 2.89 -20.90
N SER A 17 4.88 4.18 -20.78
CA SER A 17 5.64 5.16 -20.01
C SER A 17 5.13 5.25 -18.58
N CYS A 18 6.05 5.32 -17.61
CA CYS A 18 5.70 5.54 -16.22
C CYS A 18 5.24 6.98 -16.02
N PHE A 19 4.03 7.18 -15.48
CA PHE A 19 3.50 8.53 -15.24
C PHE A 19 4.25 9.30 -14.13
N ILE A 20 5.15 8.63 -13.40
CA ILE A 20 5.89 9.19 -12.25
C ILE A 20 7.28 9.67 -12.69
N CYS A 21 8.04 8.81 -13.39
CA CYS A 21 9.41 9.12 -13.81
C CYS A 21 9.56 9.37 -15.33
N SER A 22 8.46 9.27 -16.08
CA SER A 22 8.38 9.44 -17.55
C SER A 22 9.22 8.45 -18.39
N LYS A 23 9.91 7.48 -17.77
CA LYS A 23 10.67 6.44 -18.47
C LYS A 23 9.77 5.30 -18.95
N MET A 24 10.16 4.66 -20.05
CA MET A 24 9.47 3.50 -20.63
C MET A 24 9.64 2.23 -19.78
N GLY A 25 8.88 1.18 -20.10
CA GLY A 25 8.98 -0.12 -19.42
C GLY A 25 8.08 -0.26 -18.19
N ALA A 26 7.06 0.58 -18.06
CA ALA A 26 6.12 0.51 -16.94
C ALA A 26 5.19 -0.72 -17.10
N SER A 27 5.33 -1.69 -16.19
CA SER A 27 4.57 -2.94 -16.25
C SER A 27 3.28 -2.94 -15.44
N ILE A 28 3.11 -2.01 -14.50
CA ILE A 28 1.91 -1.92 -13.67
C ILE A 28 0.94 -0.92 -14.29
N THR A 29 -0.30 -1.33 -14.49
CA THR A 29 -1.40 -0.44 -14.94
C THR A 29 -2.42 -0.30 -13.81
N CYS A 30 -2.99 0.90 -13.66
CA CYS A 30 -4.07 1.13 -12.70
C CYS A 30 -5.28 0.20 -12.99
N CYS A 31 -5.84 -0.39 -11.94
CA CYS A 31 -6.94 -1.36 -12.04
C CYS A 31 -8.30 -0.69 -12.34
N ARG A 32 -8.41 0.62 -12.15
CA ARG A 32 -9.65 1.35 -12.43
C ARG A 32 -9.93 1.34 -13.93
N THR A 33 -11.11 0.86 -14.31
CA THR A 33 -11.61 0.90 -15.69
C THR A 33 -11.55 2.33 -16.23
N GLY A 34 -10.96 2.50 -17.42
CA GLY A 34 -10.78 3.79 -18.07
C GLY A 34 -9.55 4.59 -17.61
N CYS A 35 -8.77 4.11 -16.64
CA CYS A 35 -7.51 4.72 -16.26
C CYS A 35 -6.34 4.02 -16.98
N ASP A 36 -5.59 4.79 -17.77
CA ASP A 36 -4.44 4.33 -18.55
C ASP A 36 -3.10 4.54 -17.85
N ARG A 37 -3.09 5.16 -16.66
CA ARG A 37 -1.87 5.44 -15.91
C ARG A 37 -1.11 4.16 -15.62
N THR A 38 0.16 4.14 -16.02
CA THR A 38 1.07 3.03 -15.78
C THR A 38 2.31 3.48 -15.01
N PHE A 39 2.87 2.60 -14.19
CA PHE A 39 4.01 2.91 -13.35
C PHE A 39 4.95 1.72 -13.16
N HIS A 40 6.21 2.01 -12.85
CA HIS A 40 7.14 0.98 -12.38
C HIS A 40 6.84 0.65 -10.92
N LEU A 41 7.02 -0.62 -10.54
CA LEU A 41 6.91 -1.04 -9.14
C LEU A 41 7.80 -0.22 -8.18
N PRO A 42 9.08 0.08 -8.50
CA PRO A 42 9.92 0.90 -7.64
C PRO A 42 9.47 2.36 -7.52
N CYS A 43 8.74 2.88 -8.52
CA CYS A 43 8.22 4.25 -8.49
C CYS A 43 6.91 4.36 -7.69
N ALA A 44 6.23 3.24 -7.40
CA ALA A 44 4.92 3.25 -6.74
C ALA A 44 4.90 4.05 -5.43
N PRO A 45 5.90 3.97 -4.52
CA PRO A 45 5.92 4.78 -3.31
C PRO A 45 5.99 6.29 -3.59
N ASP A 46 6.81 6.70 -4.55
CA ASP A 46 6.98 8.12 -4.90
C ASP A 46 5.71 8.70 -5.53
N GLY A 47 5.03 7.91 -6.37
CA GLY A 47 3.75 8.26 -6.97
C GLY A 47 2.53 7.95 -6.10
N GLN A 48 2.72 7.64 -4.81
CA GLN A 48 1.66 7.29 -3.85
C GLN A 48 0.67 6.24 -4.38
N CYS A 49 1.19 5.30 -5.17
CA CYS A 49 0.41 4.22 -5.75
C CYS A 49 0.31 3.06 -4.75
N VAL A 50 -0.82 2.35 -4.78
CA VAL A 50 -1.06 1.18 -3.94
C VAL A 50 -1.06 -0.07 -4.81
N THR A 51 -0.18 -1.02 -4.50
CA THR A 51 -0.16 -2.35 -5.11
C THR A 51 -0.55 -3.39 -4.06
N GLN A 52 -1.61 -4.14 -4.34
CA GLN A 52 -2.10 -5.21 -3.47
C GLN A 52 -1.39 -6.52 -3.82
N TYR A 53 -0.87 -7.22 -2.81
CA TYR A 53 -0.11 -8.47 -2.99
C TYR A 53 -0.94 -9.73 -2.69
N PHE A 54 -2.26 -9.64 -2.86
CA PHE A 54 -3.22 -10.71 -2.60
C PHE A 54 -4.25 -10.78 -3.74
N GLY A 55 -4.97 -11.92 -3.81
CA GLY A 55 -5.99 -12.15 -4.83
C GLY A 55 -5.42 -12.04 -6.25
N VAL A 56 -6.00 -11.14 -7.05
CA VAL A 56 -5.60 -10.87 -8.45
C VAL A 56 -4.57 -9.75 -8.60
N TYR A 57 -3.87 -9.37 -7.52
CA TYR A 57 -2.75 -8.42 -7.52
C TYR A 57 -3.08 -7.05 -8.14
N ARG A 58 -4.17 -6.43 -7.70
CA ARG A 58 -4.63 -5.12 -8.20
C ARG A 58 -3.65 -4.01 -7.81
N SER A 59 -3.51 -3.03 -8.68
CA SER A 59 -2.71 -1.84 -8.42
C SER A 59 -3.48 -0.58 -8.78
N PHE A 60 -3.27 0.51 -8.05
CA PHE A 60 -4.02 1.75 -8.16
C PHE A 60 -3.07 2.94 -8.20
N CYS A 61 -3.31 3.87 -9.12
CA CYS A 61 -2.63 5.17 -9.09
C CYS A 61 -3.12 6.01 -7.90
N TRP A 62 -2.44 7.11 -7.58
CA TRP A 62 -2.79 7.96 -6.43
C TRP A 62 -4.25 8.40 -6.40
N GLU A 63 -4.87 8.68 -7.56
CA GLU A 63 -6.26 9.12 -7.67
C GLU A 63 -7.27 8.01 -7.39
N HIS A 64 -6.93 6.77 -7.76
CA HIS A 64 -7.80 5.61 -7.62
C HIS A 64 -7.40 4.70 -6.47
N SER A 65 -6.45 5.15 -5.64
CA SER A 65 -5.99 4.40 -4.47
C SER A 65 -7.14 4.18 -3.50
N PRO A 66 -7.23 3.01 -2.85
CA PRO A 66 -8.12 2.86 -1.70
C PRO A 66 -7.77 3.90 -0.63
N GLN A 67 -8.79 4.30 0.13
CA GLN A 67 -8.67 5.22 1.26
C GLN A 67 -9.23 4.52 2.50
N GLN A 68 -8.60 4.77 3.65
CA GLN A 68 -9.12 4.23 4.90
C GLN A 68 -10.27 5.13 5.41
N ALA A 69 -11.41 4.52 5.69
CA ALA A 69 -12.56 5.20 6.27
C ALA A 69 -12.46 5.20 7.81
N LEU A 70 -11.48 5.93 8.35
CA LEU A 70 -11.30 6.06 9.80
C LEU A 70 -11.96 7.34 10.31
N GLN A 71 -12.53 7.27 11.52
CA GLN A 71 -13.11 8.45 12.14
C GLN A 71 -12.02 9.49 12.47
N PRO A 72 -12.36 10.79 12.38
CA PRO A 72 -11.49 11.84 12.89
C PRO A 72 -11.20 11.58 14.37
N ARG A 73 -9.92 11.64 14.73
CA ARG A 73 -9.51 11.51 16.13
C ARG A 73 -9.69 12.87 16.81
N PRO A 74 -10.20 12.96 18.05
CA PRO A 74 -10.00 14.16 18.86
C PRO A 74 -8.49 14.36 18.99
N SER A 75 -8.02 15.61 18.91
CA SER A 75 -6.60 15.97 18.96
C SER A 75 -5.90 15.28 20.14
N GLN A 76 -5.19 14.20 19.85
CA GLN A 76 -4.43 13.37 20.78
C GLN A 76 -2.99 13.31 20.27
N ASP A 77 -2.08 12.80 21.11
CA ASP A 77 -0.69 12.52 20.72
C ASP A 77 -0.63 11.81 19.36
N ASN A 78 -0.06 12.53 18.39
CA ASN A 78 0.15 12.07 17.02
C ASN A 78 1.49 11.35 16.92
N THR A 79 1.71 10.38 17.81
CA THR A 79 2.97 9.64 17.89
C THR A 79 2.79 8.26 17.28
N CYS A 80 3.69 7.86 16.38
CA CYS A 80 3.73 6.51 15.82
C CYS A 80 4.14 5.52 16.93
N PRO A 81 3.31 4.53 17.30
CA PRO A 81 3.65 3.56 18.34
C PRO A 81 4.83 2.63 17.99
N VAL A 82 5.33 2.66 16.75
CA VAL A 82 6.42 1.79 16.28
C VAL A 82 7.77 2.48 16.36
N CYS A 83 7.88 3.74 15.92
CA CYS A 83 9.15 4.50 15.94
C CYS A 83 9.19 5.62 16.99
N LEU A 84 8.06 5.93 17.62
CA LEU A 84 7.89 7.01 18.60
C LEU A 84 8.05 8.44 18.05
N ASP A 85 8.13 8.61 16.73
CA ASP A 85 8.12 9.92 16.07
C ASP A 85 6.71 10.39 15.72
N THR A 86 6.57 11.69 15.46
CA THR A 86 5.31 12.32 15.07
C THR A 86 4.81 11.83 13.71
N VAL A 87 3.51 11.56 13.60
CA VAL A 87 2.78 11.26 12.35
C VAL A 87 1.91 12.44 11.94
N GLU A 88 1.47 12.45 10.67
CA GLU A 88 0.44 13.40 10.23
C GLU A 88 -0.89 13.13 10.94
N ASP A 89 -1.63 14.19 11.28
CA ASP A 89 -2.94 14.07 11.95
C ASP A 89 -3.98 13.35 11.07
N LYS A 90 -3.86 13.55 9.76
CA LYS A 90 -4.79 13.03 8.76
C LYS A 90 -4.29 11.70 8.21
N ILE A 91 -5.24 10.82 7.90
CA ILE A 91 -4.95 9.63 7.11
C ILE A 91 -4.50 10.05 5.71
N SER A 92 -3.41 9.47 5.26
CA SER A 92 -2.78 9.76 3.98
C SER A 92 -2.08 8.51 3.45
N PHE A 93 -1.41 8.61 2.30
CA PHE A 93 -0.51 7.54 1.86
C PHE A 93 0.60 7.26 2.90
N ARG A 94 1.09 8.30 3.57
CA ARG A 94 2.20 8.20 4.54
C ARG A 94 1.72 7.79 5.93
N THR A 95 0.48 8.11 6.29
CA THR A 95 -0.10 7.84 7.60
C THR A 95 -1.29 6.90 7.50
N MET A 96 -1.16 5.72 8.10
CA MET A 96 -2.22 4.73 8.18
C MET A 96 -2.78 4.63 9.59
N GLY A 97 -3.99 4.09 9.74
CA GLY A 97 -4.55 3.82 11.06
C GLY A 97 -5.14 2.43 11.21
N CYS A 98 -5.37 2.04 12.46
CA CYS A 98 -6.01 0.76 12.78
C CYS A 98 -7.54 0.89 12.68
N PRO A 99 -8.25 0.07 11.89
CA PRO A 99 -9.70 0.12 11.79
C PRO A 99 -10.41 -0.41 13.04
N ALA A 100 -9.73 -1.22 13.85
CA ALA A 100 -10.32 -1.84 15.03
C ALA A 100 -10.39 -0.87 16.22
N CYS A 101 -9.27 -0.25 16.60
CA CYS A 101 -9.27 0.71 17.70
C CYS A 101 -9.52 2.16 17.25
N GLN A 102 -9.38 2.48 15.96
CA GLN A 102 -9.57 3.81 15.35
C GLN A 102 -8.66 4.92 15.87
N ASP A 103 -7.98 4.73 17.00
CA ASP A 103 -7.09 5.71 17.62
C ASP A 103 -5.65 5.61 17.11
N ALA A 104 -5.15 4.40 16.86
CA ALA A 104 -3.76 4.25 16.46
C ALA A 104 -3.47 4.83 15.07
N ARG A 105 -2.35 5.54 14.95
CA ARG A 105 -1.81 6.06 13.69
C ARG A 105 -0.37 5.62 13.52
N PHE A 106 0.04 5.36 12.29
CA PHE A 106 1.35 4.81 11.99
C PHE A 106 1.93 5.38 10.70
N HIS A 107 3.24 5.57 10.67
CA HIS A 107 3.94 5.71 9.40
C HIS A 107 3.76 4.43 8.57
N ARG A 108 3.44 4.59 7.29
CA ARG A 108 3.31 3.49 6.33
C ARG A 108 4.56 2.61 6.31
N GLN A 109 5.73 3.23 6.34
CA GLN A 109 7.01 2.55 6.34
C GLN A 109 7.22 1.72 7.61
N CYS A 110 6.86 2.25 8.79
CA CYS A 110 6.93 1.51 10.05
C CYS A 110 6.05 0.27 10.03
N ILE A 111 4.82 0.38 9.54
CA ILE A 111 3.93 -0.77 9.39
C ILE A 111 4.46 -1.77 8.37
N GLN A 112 4.99 -1.30 7.23
CA GLN A 112 5.59 -2.19 6.23
C GLN A 112 6.77 -2.97 6.82
N ALA A 113 7.63 -2.32 7.62
CA ALA A 113 8.72 -2.99 8.32
C ALA A 113 8.18 -4.00 9.34
N LEU A 114 7.21 -3.61 10.17
CA LEU A 114 6.58 -4.49 11.15
C LEU A 114 5.96 -5.74 10.49
N ALA A 115 5.23 -5.57 9.39
CA ALA A 115 4.62 -6.64 8.61
C ALA A 115 5.64 -7.66 8.07
N LEU A 116 6.80 -7.19 7.61
CA LEU A 116 7.86 -8.06 7.10
C LEU A 116 8.52 -8.88 8.20
N HIS A 117 8.61 -8.33 9.43
CA HIS A 117 9.19 -9.02 10.58
C HIS A 117 8.20 -9.97 11.27
N ALA A 118 6.96 -9.54 11.47
CA ALA A 118 5.95 -10.29 12.23
C ALA A 118 5.33 -11.46 11.46
N GLY A 119 5.27 -11.39 10.12
CA GLY A 119 4.68 -12.45 9.29
C GLY A 119 3.25 -12.78 9.71
N ILE A 120 2.98 -14.04 10.04
CA ILE A 120 1.66 -14.55 10.46
C ILE A 120 1.18 -13.90 11.76
N GLY A 121 2.11 -13.45 12.63
CA GLY A 121 1.78 -12.79 13.90
C GLY A 121 1.45 -11.31 13.78
N PHE A 122 1.39 -10.76 12.56
CA PHE A 122 1.14 -9.35 12.31
C PHE A 122 -0.25 -8.92 12.81
N ARG A 123 -0.27 -7.97 13.73
CA ARG A 123 -1.46 -7.44 14.40
C ARG A 123 -1.22 -5.99 14.79
N CYS A 124 -2.28 -5.27 15.16
CA CYS A 124 -2.14 -3.91 15.65
C CYS A 124 -1.28 -3.91 16.94
N PRO A 125 -0.19 -3.13 17.02
CA PRO A 125 0.63 -3.09 18.24
C PRO A 125 -0.09 -2.46 19.43
N CYS A 126 -1.19 -1.72 19.21
CA CYS A 126 -1.92 -1.03 20.28
C CYS A 126 -3.07 -1.86 20.87
N CYS A 127 -3.91 -2.46 20.02
CA CYS A 127 -5.09 -3.20 20.47
C CYS A 127 -5.00 -4.71 20.24
N LEU A 128 -3.89 -5.20 19.70
CA LEU A 128 -3.61 -6.61 19.40
C LEU A 128 -4.60 -7.28 18.44
N ASN A 129 -5.54 -6.52 17.88
CA ASN A 129 -6.46 -7.00 16.88
C ASN A 129 -5.70 -7.39 15.60
N GLN A 130 -6.01 -8.58 15.07
CA GLN A 130 -5.37 -9.16 13.90
C GLN A 130 -6.24 -9.03 12.65
N GLU A 131 -7.44 -9.62 12.63
CA GLU A 131 -8.24 -9.79 11.41
C GLU A 131 -8.55 -8.47 10.65
N PRO A 132 -9.35 -7.52 11.17
CA PRO A 132 -9.64 -6.29 10.45
C PRO A 132 -8.40 -5.42 10.26
N PHE A 133 -7.42 -5.48 11.16
CA PHE A 133 -6.15 -4.77 10.97
C PHE A 133 -5.36 -5.29 9.77
N VAL A 134 -5.14 -6.60 9.68
CA VAL A 134 -4.41 -7.24 8.57
C VAL A 134 -5.11 -6.98 7.25
N MET A 135 -6.44 -7.15 7.19
CA MET A 135 -7.22 -6.94 5.97
C MET A 135 -7.08 -5.52 5.44
N GLU A 136 -7.17 -4.54 6.33
CA GLU A 136 -7.00 -3.12 6.01
C GLU A 136 -5.59 -2.82 5.51
N MET A 137 -4.56 -3.30 6.21
CA MET A 137 -3.17 -3.07 5.82
C MET A 137 -2.86 -3.71 4.46
N LEU A 138 -3.34 -4.92 4.20
CA LEU A 138 -3.23 -5.59 2.90
C LEU A 138 -3.92 -4.77 1.80
N THR A 139 -5.15 -4.31 2.06
CA THR A 139 -5.94 -3.48 1.12
C THR A 139 -5.19 -2.20 0.77
N MET A 140 -4.56 -1.58 1.76
CA MET A 140 -3.72 -0.39 1.59
C MET A 140 -2.34 -0.69 0.99
N GLY A 141 -2.04 -1.94 0.62
CA GLY A 141 -0.82 -2.32 -0.11
C GLY A 141 0.39 -2.63 0.78
N ILE A 142 0.17 -2.95 2.06
CA ILE A 142 1.23 -3.47 2.95
C ILE A 142 1.47 -4.93 2.63
N ARG A 143 2.73 -5.26 2.36
CA ARG A 143 3.16 -6.62 2.04
C ARG A 143 3.50 -7.38 3.31
N LEU A 144 2.86 -8.53 3.51
CA LEU A 144 3.28 -9.50 4.52
C LEU A 144 4.38 -10.41 3.97
N SER A 145 5.32 -10.80 4.83
CA SER A 145 6.26 -11.86 4.51
C SER A 145 5.56 -13.22 4.55
N LYS A 146 5.74 -14.04 3.51
CA LYS A 146 5.43 -15.47 3.55
C LYS A 146 6.67 -16.16 4.12
N ARG A 147 6.71 -16.36 5.44
CA ARG A 147 7.61 -17.35 6.04
C ARG A 147 6.87 -18.67 6.11
#